data_AF-A0A0M8YI65-F1
#
_entry.id   AF-A0A0M8YI65-F1
#
_cell.length_a   1.000
_cell.length_b   1.000
_cell.length_c   1.000
_cell.angle_alpha   90.00
_cell.angle_beta   90.00
_cell.angle_gamma   90.00
#
_symmetry.space_group_name_H-M   'P 1'
#
loop_
_entity.id
_entity.type
_entity.pdbx_description
1 polymer ?
#
loop_
_entity_poly.entity_id
_entity_poly.type
_entity_poly.pdbx_seq_one_letter_code
_entity_poly.pdbx_strand_id
1 'polypeptide(L)'
;MLALLPATTATAAPAPAATATATTATATATATATAVTVSPVDLDGPAVSTVKVTVTNAGPERMRSLKVSFGGPTGWAVQPSVLQVDGSLAKGASAEATFRIQVPERRPGFTVRTFTATATYRGGDGAGSATGTRTQRSGTPLANLAAAYNNVGVTDERDTRPGNYDGGGNSFSAQKLADAGLRPGGSVNALGAELRWPNVPSGTADNVSAAGQAIALSGRGSRLVLLGSGVTSGASGTATVYYTDGTSGTGSFGFPNWSFDPANAHGATLVASSDGRNRPDGYGNAGIAYRVFAHSIPLDPAKQVEFVVLPGNGNIHLFDLAVAS
;
A
#
# COMPACT_ATOMS: atom_id res chain seq x y z
N MET A 1 -25.24 -79.90 16.81
CA MET A 1 -25.21 -78.96 17.94
C MET A 1 -24.34 -77.78 17.50
N LEU A 2 -24.98 -76.61 17.33
CA LEU A 2 -24.41 -75.26 17.16
C LEU A 2 -23.42 -75.01 16.00
N ALA A 3 -23.46 -73.92 15.23
CA ALA A 3 -24.47 -72.93 14.85
C ALA A 3 -23.77 -72.08 13.77
N LEU A 4 -24.38 -71.96 12.58
CA LEU A 4 -24.00 -70.96 11.58
C LEU A 4 -24.32 -69.56 12.14
N LEU A 5 -23.35 -68.63 12.08
CA LEU A 5 -23.59 -67.20 12.27
C LEU A 5 -23.30 -66.44 10.96
N PRO A 6 -24.10 -65.41 10.62
CA PRO A 6 -24.10 -64.80 9.29
C PRO A 6 -23.19 -63.57 9.21
N ALA A 7 -22.72 -63.29 7.99
CA ALA A 7 -22.11 -62.03 7.62
C ALA A 7 -23.15 -60.90 7.66
N THR A 8 -22.92 -59.89 8.51
CA THR A 8 -23.71 -58.66 8.53
C THR A 8 -23.01 -57.58 7.72
N THR A 9 -23.57 -57.30 6.55
CA THR A 9 -23.32 -56.08 5.78
C THR A 9 -23.88 -54.88 6.55
N ALA A 10 -23.02 -53.98 7.01
CA ALA A 10 -23.44 -52.71 7.58
C ALA A 10 -23.82 -51.73 6.46
N THR A 11 -25.10 -51.70 6.11
CA THR A 11 -25.74 -50.60 5.39
C THR A 11 -25.70 -49.35 6.26
N ALA A 12 -24.90 -48.35 5.86
CA ALA A 12 -24.93 -47.03 6.46
C ALA A 12 -26.28 -46.36 6.15
N ALA A 13 -27.07 -46.11 7.20
CA ALA A 13 -28.30 -45.33 7.12
C ALA A 13 -27.99 -43.85 6.80
N PRO A 14 -28.86 -43.15 6.05
CA PRO A 14 -28.68 -41.74 5.76
C PRO A 14 -28.91 -40.93 7.06
N ALA A 15 -27.91 -40.15 7.47
CA ALA A 15 -28.07 -39.18 8.55
C ALA A 15 -29.07 -38.08 8.12
N PRO A 16 -29.96 -37.63 9.02
CA PRO A 16 -30.93 -36.60 8.69
C PRO A 16 -30.23 -35.27 8.38
N ALA A 17 -30.68 -34.61 7.33
CA ALA A 17 -30.27 -33.27 6.95
C ALA A 17 -30.50 -32.29 8.10
N ALA A 18 -29.43 -31.91 8.80
CA ALA A 18 -29.44 -30.74 9.65
C ALA A 18 -29.38 -29.51 8.75
N THR A 19 -30.54 -28.89 8.52
CA THR A 19 -30.64 -27.53 8.00
C THR A 19 -29.87 -26.59 8.93
N ALA A 20 -28.62 -26.33 8.59
CA ALA A 20 -27.87 -25.22 9.17
C ALA A 20 -28.47 -23.93 8.62
N THR A 21 -29.42 -23.36 9.35
CA THR A 21 -29.78 -21.95 9.23
C THR A 21 -28.50 -21.13 9.31
N ALA A 22 -28.09 -20.60 8.16
CA ALA A 22 -27.06 -19.57 8.10
C ALA A 22 -27.60 -18.34 8.82
N THR A 23 -27.33 -18.25 10.12
CA THR A 23 -27.47 -17.00 10.85
C THR A 23 -26.46 -16.06 10.24
N THR A 24 -26.92 -15.16 9.38
CA THR A 24 -26.21 -13.93 9.05
C THR A 24 -25.88 -13.24 10.37
N ALA A 25 -24.66 -13.44 10.85
CA ALA A 25 -24.04 -12.54 11.79
C ALA A 25 -23.74 -11.26 11.01
N THR A 26 -24.79 -10.48 10.77
CA THR A 26 -24.67 -9.03 10.64
C THR A 26 -23.80 -8.62 11.81
N ALA A 27 -22.60 -8.12 11.55
CA ALA A 27 -21.81 -7.45 12.56
C ALA A 27 -22.65 -6.24 13.01
N THR A 28 -23.47 -6.43 14.03
CA THR A 28 -24.07 -5.35 14.79
C THR A 28 -22.89 -4.68 15.48
N ALA A 29 -22.25 -3.74 14.78
CA ALA A 29 -21.38 -2.78 15.43
C ALA A 29 -22.18 -2.24 16.60
N THR A 30 -21.62 -2.33 17.81
CA THR A 30 -22.18 -1.69 18.99
C THR A 30 -22.21 -0.19 18.69
N ALA A 31 -23.33 0.29 18.14
CA ALA A 31 -23.51 1.64 17.61
C ALA A 31 -23.72 2.65 18.74
N THR A 32 -22.82 2.62 19.72
CA THR A 32 -22.81 3.51 20.88
C THR A 32 -21.66 4.50 20.85
N ALA A 33 -20.66 4.31 19.98
CA ALA A 33 -19.54 5.24 19.85
C ALA A 33 -19.94 6.50 19.08
N THR A 34 -19.59 7.67 19.62
CA THR A 34 -19.78 8.98 18.99
C THR A 34 -19.12 8.99 17.62
N ALA A 35 -19.89 9.35 16.59
CA ALA A 35 -19.40 9.41 15.23
C ALA A 35 -18.96 10.83 14.87
N VAL A 36 -17.79 10.97 14.23
CA VAL A 36 -17.29 12.23 13.68
C VAL A 36 -17.06 12.03 12.19
N THR A 37 -17.65 12.89 11.37
CA THR A 37 -17.52 12.82 9.90
C THR A 37 -17.10 14.17 9.35
N VAL A 38 -16.29 14.14 8.29
CA VAL A 38 -15.78 15.33 7.60
C VAL A 38 -16.37 15.37 6.19
N SER A 39 -16.88 16.52 5.76
CA SER A 39 -17.43 16.70 4.42
C SER A 39 -16.35 16.60 3.33
N PRO A 40 -16.73 16.32 2.08
CA PRO A 40 -15.87 16.58 0.92
C PRO A 40 -15.27 17.99 0.96
N VAL A 41 -13.99 18.05 0.62
CA VAL A 41 -13.21 19.27 0.44
C VAL A 41 -12.95 19.43 -1.04
N ASP A 42 -13.20 20.62 -1.58
CA ASP A 42 -12.77 20.96 -2.94
C ASP A 42 -11.24 21.12 -2.95
N LEU A 43 -10.57 20.35 -3.80
CA LEU A 43 -9.10 20.34 -3.90
C LEU A 43 -8.58 21.20 -5.05
N ASP A 44 -9.46 21.88 -5.80
CA ASP A 44 -9.10 22.76 -6.90
C ASP A 44 -8.70 24.14 -6.39
N GLY A 45 -7.48 24.21 -5.82
CA GLY A 45 -6.86 25.44 -5.35
C GLY A 45 -6.03 26.17 -6.43
N PRO A 46 -5.62 27.43 -6.16
CA PRO A 46 -5.69 28.10 -4.86
C PRO A 46 -7.08 28.68 -4.56
N ALA A 47 -7.69 28.25 -3.46
CA ALA A 47 -9.04 28.67 -3.07
C ALA A 47 -9.28 28.52 -1.56
N VAL A 48 -10.28 29.23 -1.04
CA VAL A 48 -10.80 28.99 0.32
C VAL A 48 -11.97 28.00 0.20
N SER A 49 -11.78 26.79 0.73
CA SER A 49 -12.85 25.78 0.79
C SER A 49 -13.51 25.79 2.16
N THR A 50 -14.83 25.63 2.18
CA THR A 50 -15.60 25.41 3.41
C THR A 50 -15.66 23.92 3.69
N VAL A 51 -15.39 23.52 4.94
CA VAL A 51 -15.45 22.13 5.40
C VAL A 51 -16.41 22.02 6.57
N LYS A 52 -17.32 21.07 6.50
CA LYS A 52 -18.26 20.77 7.59
C LYS A 52 -17.79 19.52 8.32
N VAL A 53 -17.74 19.60 9.64
CA VAL A 53 -17.56 18.46 10.53
C VAL A 53 -18.87 18.18 11.23
N THR A 54 -19.40 16.96 11.08
CA THR A 54 -20.62 16.53 11.77
C THR A 54 -20.25 15.58 12.90
N VAL A 55 -20.70 15.90 14.12
CA VAL A 55 -20.54 15.05 15.31
C VAL A 55 -21.92 14.53 15.71
N THR A 56 -22.07 13.21 15.78
CA THR A 56 -23.32 12.53 16.16
C THR A 56 -23.13 11.80 17.47
N ASN A 57 -23.93 12.15 18.48
CA ASN A 57 -23.92 11.45 19.76
C ASN A 57 -24.64 10.10 19.61
N ALA A 58 -23.90 9.00 19.50
CA ALA A 58 -24.49 7.66 19.49
C ALA A 58 -24.65 7.06 20.91
N GLY A 59 -24.06 7.71 21.91
CA GLY A 59 -24.03 7.24 23.28
C GLY A 59 -25.35 7.48 24.05
N PRO A 60 -25.53 6.77 25.17
CA PRO A 60 -26.75 6.84 25.96
C PRO A 60 -26.90 8.15 26.74
N GLU A 61 -25.79 8.80 27.11
CA GLU A 61 -25.83 10.02 27.88
C GLU A 61 -25.96 11.25 26.98
N ARG A 62 -26.49 12.34 27.55
CA ARG A 62 -26.51 13.63 26.88
C ARG A 62 -25.09 14.18 26.75
N MET A 63 -24.66 14.45 25.52
CA MET A 63 -23.36 15.04 25.23
C MET A 63 -23.41 16.56 25.44
N ARG A 64 -22.40 17.12 26.10
CA ARG A 64 -22.26 18.55 26.40
C ARG A 64 -20.82 19.02 26.32
N SER A 65 -20.61 20.33 26.37
CA SER A 65 -19.28 20.96 26.31
C SER A 65 -18.49 20.53 25.07
N LEU A 66 -19.18 20.41 23.93
CA LEU A 66 -18.61 19.94 22.68
C LEU A 66 -17.62 20.98 22.12
N LYS A 67 -16.38 20.56 21.90
CA LYS A 67 -15.36 21.30 21.15
C LYS A 67 -14.88 20.44 20.00
N VAL A 68 -14.88 21.01 18.81
CA VAL A 68 -14.44 20.34 17.58
C VAL A 68 -13.17 21.02 17.11
N SER A 69 -12.08 20.28 17.00
CA SER A 69 -10.87 20.71 16.29
C SER A 69 -10.86 20.11 14.89
N PHE A 70 -10.28 20.85 13.94
CA PHE A 70 -10.12 20.41 12.58
C PHE A 70 -8.71 20.73 12.06
N GLY A 71 -8.06 19.74 11.48
CA GLY A 71 -6.75 19.83 10.87
C GLY A 71 -6.79 19.35 9.42
N GLY A 72 -6.22 20.16 8.52
CA GLY A 72 -5.93 19.76 7.16
C GLY A 72 -4.58 19.03 7.04
N PRO A 73 -4.18 18.64 5.82
CA PRO A 73 -2.84 18.13 5.55
C PRO A 73 -1.73 19.08 6.04
N THR A 74 -0.55 18.54 6.33
CA THR A 74 0.61 19.33 6.77
C THR A 74 0.85 20.54 5.87
N GLY A 75 0.97 21.72 6.49
CA GLY A 75 1.19 23.00 5.80
C GLY A 75 -0.08 23.71 5.32
N TRP A 76 -1.28 23.15 5.52
CA TRP A 76 -2.53 23.81 5.16
C TRP A 76 -3.03 24.70 6.30
N ALA A 77 -3.45 25.92 5.97
CA ALA A 77 -4.05 26.84 6.94
C ALA A 77 -5.53 26.51 7.15
N VAL A 78 -5.96 26.48 8.41
CA VAL A 78 -7.35 26.21 8.83
C VAL A 78 -7.81 27.33 9.77
N GLN A 79 -9.02 27.86 9.54
CA GLN A 79 -9.61 28.93 10.37
C GLN A 79 -11.12 28.71 10.64
N PRO A 80 -11.57 28.80 11.91
CA PRO A 80 -10.73 28.64 13.12
C PRO A 80 -10.15 27.21 13.17
N SER A 81 -9.15 26.92 14.01
CA SER A 81 -8.66 25.53 14.17
C SER A 81 -9.49 24.72 15.17
N VAL A 82 -10.25 25.41 16.04
CA VAL A 82 -11.14 24.83 17.04
C VAL A 82 -12.41 25.66 17.12
N LEU A 83 -13.56 25.00 17.20
CA LEU A 83 -14.86 25.60 17.41
C LEU A 83 -15.54 24.98 18.63
N GLN A 84 -16.07 25.81 19.52
CA GLN A 84 -16.99 25.35 20.55
C GLN A 84 -18.40 25.32 19.99
N VAL A 85 -19.12 24.24 20.24
CA VAL A 85 -20.52 24.10 19.82
C VAL A 85 -21.41 24.19 21.04
N ASP A 86 -22.28 25.18 21.05
CA ASP A 86 -23.16 25.44 22.18
C ASP A 86 -24.33 24.46 22.25
N GLY A 87 -24.83 24.25 23.46
CA GLY A 87 -25.95 23.35 23.74
C GLY A 87 -25.53 21.93 24.12
N SER A 88 -26.45 20.99 23.90
CA SER A 88 -26.27 19.58 24.25
C SER A 88 -26.93 18.67 23.21
N LEU A 89 -26.32 17.52 22.95
CA LEU A 89 -26.84 16.54 22.01
C LEU A 89 -27.45 15.36 22.77
N ALA A 90 -28.74 15.13 22.56
CA ALA A 90 -29.38 13.89 22.98
C ALA A 90 -28.83 12.70 22.17
N LYS A 91 -29.15 11.48 22.59
CA LYS A 91 -28.83 10.28 21.82
C LYS A 91 -29.40 10.39 20.41
N GLY A 92 -28.57 10.12 19.41
CA GLY A 92 -28.87 10.22 17.98
C GLY A 92 -28.83 11.63 17.40
N ALA A 93 -28.68 12.68 18.22
CA ALA A 93 -28.61 14.05 17.72
C ALA A 93 -27.21 14.39 17.20
N SER A 94 -27.18 15.28 16.20
CA SER A 94 -25.94 15.73 15.55
C SER A 94 -25.76 17.24 15.68
N ALA A 95 -24.50 17.67 15.65
CA ALA A 95 -24.11 19.06 15.48
C ALA A 95 -23.14 19.21 14.31
N GLU A 96 -23.19 20.36 13.64
CA GLU A 96 -22.24 20.76 12.61
C GLU A 96 -21.29 21.84 13.13
N ALA A 97 -19.99 21.66 12.91
CA ALA A 97 -18.98 22.70 13.04
C ALA A 97 -18.43 23.03 11.65
N THR A 98 -18.36 24.32 11.31
CA THR A 98 -17.90 24.78 10.00
C THR A 98 -16.51 25.41 10.09
N PHE A 99 -15.64 24.98 9.20
CA PHE A 99 -14.25 25.42 9.09
C PHE A 99 -13.98 25.96 7.69
N ARG A 100 -12.99 26.85 7.56
CA ARG A 100 -12.45 27.29 6.29
C ARG A 100 -11.00 26.87 6.17
N ILE A 101 -10.61 26.38 5.01
CA ILE A 101 -9.22 26.01 4.73
C ILE A 101 -8.70 26.73 3.50
N GLN A 102 -7.42 27.08 3.53
CA GLN A 102 -6.71 27.53 2.33
C GLN A 102 -6.21 26.31 1.58
N VAL A 103 -6.88 25.98 0.47
CA VAL A 103 -6.45 24.97 -0.49
C VAL A 103 -5.30 25.59 -1.29
N PRO A 104 -4.08 25.01 -1.27
CA PRO A 104 -2.96 25.50 -2.04
C PRO A 104 -3.16 25.23 -3.53
N GLU A 105 -2.33 25.89 -4.35
CA GLU A 105 -2.28 25.63 -5.79
C GLU A 105 -2.05 24.15 -6.10
N ARG A 106 -2.78 23.64 -7.10
CA ARG A 106 -2.68 22.25 -7.52
C ARG A 106 -1.30 21.99 -8.13
N ARG A 107 -0.61 21.00 -7.60
CA ARG A 107 0.66 20.51 -8.17
C ARG A 107 0.41 19.30 -9.05
N PRO A 108 1.19 19.12 -10.14
CA PRO A 108 1.21 17.87 -10.88
C PRO A 108 1.57 16.68 -9.98
N GLY A 109 1.12 15.50 -10.38
CA GLY A 109 1.36 14.26 -9.65
C GLY A 109 0.18 13.85 -8.76
N PHE A 110 0.23 12.60 -8.32
CA PHE A 110 -0.76 12.02 -7.42
C PHE A 110 -0.45 12.41 -5.98
N THR A 111 -1.48 12.70 -5.18
CA THR A 111 -1.33 12.96 -3.74
C THR A 111 -2.56 12.49 -3.00
N VAL A 112 -2.32 11.88 -1.83
CA VAL A 112 -3.37 11.57 -0.86
C VAL A 112 -3.36 12.62 0.25
N ARG A 113 -4.53 13.17 0.55
CA ARG A 113 -4.75 14.21 1.56
C ARG A 113 -5.66 13.67 2.63
N THR A 114 -5.18 13.66 3.87
CA THR A 114 -5.97 13.27 5.04
C THR A 114 -6.36 14.52 5.82
N PHE A 115 -7.66 14.62 6.08
CA PHE A 115 -8.27 15.63 6.94
C PHE A 115 -8.71 14.94 8.23
N THR A 116 -8.42 15.55 9.37
CA THR A 116 -8.71 14.97 10.67
C THR A 116 -9.53 15.95 11.49
N ALA A 117 -10.64 15.46 12.04
CA ALA A 117 -11.45 16.18 13.00
C ALA A 117 -11.49 15.43 14.32
N THR A 118 -11.34 16.15 15.43
CA THR A 118 -11.44 15.58 16.77
C THR A 118 -12.50 16.34 17.55
N ALA A 119 -13.49 15.60 18.05
CA ALA A 119 -14.50 16.13 18.95
C ALA A 119 -14.12 15.76 20.38
N THR A 120 -14.11 16.73 21.29
CA THR A 120 -13.99 16.52 22.74
C THR A 120 -15.27 16.96 23.42
N TYR A 121 -15.73 16.18 24.40
CA TYR A 121 -17.04 16.38 25.01
C TYR A 121 -17.12 15.75 26.40
N ARG A 122 -18.22 16.02 27.11
CA ARG A 122 -18.60 15.31 28.34
C ARG A 122 -19.91 14.56 28.11
N GLY A 123 -20.07 13.40 28.73
CA GLY A 123 -21.22 12.51 28.54
C GLY A 123 -21.14 11.75 27.21
N GLY A 124 -22.26 11.61 26.51
CA GLY A 124 -22.33 10.86 25.26
C GLY A 124 -22.11 9.36 25.49
N ASP A 125 -21.02 8.85 24.93
CA ASP A 125 -20.57 7.46 25.05
C ASP A 125 -19.59 7.22 26.21
N GLY A 126 -19.27 8.26 26.97
CA GLY A 126 -18.32 8.20 28.08
C GLY A 126 -16.84 8.22 27.67
N ALA A 127 -16.51 8.22 26.37
CA ALA A 127 -15.12 8.24 25.90
C ALA A 127 -14.46 9.62 26.05
N GLY A 128 -15.27 10.69 26.09
CA GLY A 128 -14.82 12.08 26.21
C GLY A 128 -14.14 12.66 24.96
N SER A 129 -13.84 11.81 23.97
CA SER A 129 -13.29 12.23 22.68
C SER A 129 -13.62 11.22 21.58
N ALA A 130 -13.80 11.71 20.36
CA ALA A 130 -13.95 10.92 19.15
C ALA A 130 -13.20 11.57 17.98
N THR A 131 -12.64 10.77 17.07
CA THR A 131 -11.90 11.26 15.90
C THR A 131 -12.51 10.72 14.62
N GLY A 132 -12.67 11.61 13.64
CA GLY A 132 -13.08 11.29 12.28
C GLY A 132 -12.00 11.70 11.30
N THR A 133 -11.72 10.84 10.32
CA THR A 133 -10.82 11.18 9.22
C THR A 133 -11.55 11.15 7.89
N ARG A 134 -11.07 11.97 6.96
CA ARG A 134 -11.45 11.89 5.56
C ARG A 134 -10.19 11.90 4.71
N THR A 135 -10.10 10.93 3.82
CA THR A 135 -9.02 10.84 2.84
C THR A 135 -9.56 11.21 1.47
N GLN A 136 -8.90 12.14 0.79
CA GLN A 136 -9.19 12.51 -0.59
C GLN A 136 -7.93 12.46 -1.44
N ARG A 137 -8.11 12.26 -2.73
CA ARG A 137 -7.04 12.08 -3.71
C ARG A 137 -7.07 13.26 -4.69
N SER A 138 -5.90 13.70 -5.12
CA SER A 138 -5.75 14.66 -6.23
C SER A 138 -4.74 14.12 -7.24
N GLY A 139 -5.05 14.28 -8.53
CA GLY A 139 -4.24 13.72 -9.60
C GLY A 139 -4.56 12.25 -9.86
N THR A 140 -3.87 11.65 -10.84
CA THR A 140 -4.09 10.27 -11.27
C THR A 140 -2.82 9.45 -10.99
N PRO A 141 -2.93 8.22 -10.46
CA PRO A 141 -1.79 7.31 -10.39
C PRO A 141 -1.16 7.09 -11.76
N LEU A 142 0.13 6.78 -11.79
CA LEU A 142 0.82 6.35 -13.01
C LEU A 142 0.21 5.03 -13.49
N ALA A 143 0.11 4.86 -14.81
CA ALA A 143 -0.66 3.76 -15.40
C ALA A 143 -0.16 2.35 -15.02
N ASN A 144 1.14 2.21 -14.76
CA ASN A 144 1.81 0.99 -14.32
C ASN A 144 3.23 1.34 -13.81
N LEU A 145 3.99 0.34 -13.33
CA LEU A 145 5.32 0.58 -12.80
C LEU A 145 6.30 1.09 -13.88
N ALA A 146 6.18 0.62 -15.12
CA ALA A 146 7.05 1.07 -16.22
C ALA A 146 6.90 2.56 -16.52
N ALA A 147 5.69 3.13 -16.37
CA ALA A 147 5.46 4.57 -16.46
C ALA A 147 6.13 5.37 -15.34
N ALA A 148 6.63 4.71 -14.29
CA ALA A 148 7.35 5.32 -13.18
C ALA A 148 8.87 5.11 -13.24
N TYR A 149 9.39 4.40 -14.24
CA TYR A 149 10.83 4.16 -14.37
C TYR A 149 11.58 5.49 -14.45
N ASN A 150 12.59 5.62 -13.58
CA ASN A 150 13.33 6.86 -13.38
C ASN A 150 14.84 6.66 -13.21
N ASN A 151 15.32 5.42 -13.36
CA ASN A 151 16.71 5.07 -13.15
C ASN A 151 17.19 4.00 -14.15
N VAL A 152 18.46 4.07 -14.56
CA VAL A 152 19.09 3.13 -15.49
C VAL A 152 19.82 2.04 -14.71
N GLY A 153 19.15 0.91 -14.51
CA GLY A 153 19.63 -0.21 -13.71
C GLY A 153 20.45 -1.22 -14.49
N VAL A 154 20.19 -1.38 -15.79
CA VAL A 154 20.83 -2.36 -16.66
C VAL A 154 21.46 -1.69 -17.88
N THR A 155 22.70 -2.05 -18.19
CA THR A 155 23.40 -1.60 -19.40
C THR A 155 23.98 -2.78 -20.19
N ASP A 156 24.26 -2.55 -21.47
CA ASP A 156 24.99 -3.50 -22.30
C ASP A 156 26.49 -3.41 -21.96
N GLU A 157 27.20 -4.53 -21.87
CA GLU A 157 28.65 -4.54 -21.62
C GLU A 157 29.47 -3.73 -22.65
N ARG A 158 28.93 -3.50 -23.86
CA ARG A 158 29.55 -2.66 -24.90
C ARG A 158 29.25 -1.16 -24.73
N ASP A 159 28.27 -0.80 -23.91
CA ASP A 159 27.93 0.59 -23.59
C ASP A 159 27.43 0.72 -22.14
N THR A 160 28.39 0.77 -21.21
CA THR A 160 28.11 0.79 -19.77
C THR A 160 27.83 2.20 -19.23
N ARG A 161 28.16 3.24 -19.99
CA ARG A 161 28.15 4.64 -19.54
C ARG A 161 26.79 5.17 -19.07
N PRO A 162 25.65 4.75 -19.64
CA PRO A 162 24.35 5.25 -19.19
C PRO A 162 23.92 4.74 -17.80
N GLY A 163 24.59 3.72 -17.26
CA GLY A 163 24.19 3.05 -16.02
C GLY A 163 24.29 3.96 -14.81
N ASN A 164 23.36 3.84 -13.88
CA ASN A 164 23.40 4.57 -12.61
C ASN A 164 22.58 3.91 -11.48
N TYR A 165 22.53 2.58 -11.47
CA TYR A 165 21.77 1.78 -10.49
C TYR A 165 22.00 2.24 -9.05
N ASP A 166 23.26 2.45 -8.65
CA ASP A 166 23.67 2.79 -7.29
C ASP A 166 24.01 4.27 -7.07
N GLY A 167 23.74 5.14 -8.05
CA GLY A 167 24.12 6.56 -8.02
C GLY A 167 25.61 6.83 -8.30
N GLY A 168 26.43 5.79 -8.43
CA GLY A 168 27.86 5.87 -8.74
C GLY A 168 28.21 5.52 -10.18
N GLY A 169 27.23 5.49 -11.08
CA GLY A 169 27.41 5.11 -12.48
C GLY A 169 27.49 3.60 -12.74
N ASN A 170 27.24 2.76 -11.72
CA ASN A 170 27.28 1.31 -11.89
C ASN A 170 25.90 0.76 -12.28
N SER A 171 25.85 -0.42 -12.90
CA SER A 171 24.62 -1.07 -13.31
C SER A 171 24.79 -2.59 -13.40
N PHE A 172 23.69 -3.33 -13.43
CA PHE A 172 23.75 -4.75 -13.81
C PHE A 172 24.19 -4.90 -15.27
N SER A 173 24.95 -5.95 -15.58
CA SER A 173 25.22 -6.35 -16.97
C SER A 173 24.00 -7.04 -17.56
N ALA A 174 23.51 -6.55 -18.70
CA ALA A 174 22.42 -7.16 -19.44
C ALA A 174 22.74 -8.62 -19.83
N GLN A 175 24.00 -8.89 -20.21
CA GLN A 175 24.47 -10.21 -20.58
C GLN A 175 24.44 -11.16 -19.38
N LYS A 176 24.96 -10.72 -18.22
CA LYS A 176 25.03 -11.54 -17.02
C LYS A 176 23.66 -11.78 -16.37
N LEU A 177 22.74 -10.83 -16.50
CA LEU A 177 21.34 -11.04 -16.14
C LEU A 177 20.66 -12.06 -17.06
N ALA A 178 20.92 -11.99 -18.37
CA ALA A 178 20.36 -12.92 -19.33
C ALA A 178 20.87 -14.36 -19.13
N ASP A 179 22.14 -14.53 -18.72
CA ASP A 179 22.72 -15.81 -18.30
C ASP A 179 22.05 -16.34 -17.02
N ALA A 180 21.65 -15.45 -16.12
CA ALA A 180 20.88 -15.75 -14.91
C ALA A 180 19.35 -15.89 -15.16
N GLY A 181 18.91 -15.87 -16.42
CA GLY A 181 17.51 -16.07 -16.82
C GLY A 181 16.64 -14.81 -16.84
N LEU A 182 17.18 -13.64 -16.48
CA LEU A 182 16.47 -12.36 -16.53
C LEU A 182 16.70 -11.68 -17.88
N ARG A 183 15.76 -11.87 -18.80
CA ARG A 183 15.78 -11.31 -20.17
C ARG A 183 14.68 -10.26 -20.33
N PRO A 184 14.85 -9.24 -21.18
CA PRO A 184 13.82 -8.23 -21.42
C PRO A 184 12.45 -8.84 -21.72
N GLY A 185 11.43 -8.45 -20.94
CA GLY A 185 10.06 -8.95 -21.06
C GLY A 185 9.81 -10.39 -20.58
N GLY A 186 10.85 -11.07 -20.08
CA GLY A 186 10.74 -12.45 -19.58
C GLY A 186 9.88 -12.55 -18.32
N SER A 187 9.20 -13.69 -18.14
CA SER A 187 8.45 -14.01 -16.92
C SER A 187 9.39 -14.28 -15.75
N VAL A 188 9.05 -13.78 -14.58
CA VAL A 188 9.76 -14.02 -13.32
C VAL A 188 8.76 -14.56 -12.29
N ASN A 189 8.87 -15.84 -11.93
CA ASN A 189 7.99 -16.45 -10.93
C ASN A 189 8.63 -16.33 -9.56
N ALA A 190 7.99 -15.60 -8.65
CA ALA A 190 8.47 -15.46 -7.28
C ALA A 190 7.30 -15.26 -6.34
N LEU A 191 7.36 -15.92 -5.17
CA LEU A 191 6.35 -15.77 -4.12
C LEU A 191 4.92 -15.89 -4.68
N GLY A 192 4.68 -16.91 -5.52
CA GLY A 192 3.37 -17.21 -6.11
C GLY A 192 2.82 -16.20 -7.11
N ALA A 193 3.56 -15.13 -7.42
CA ALA A 193 3.22 -14.19 -8.49
C ALA A 193 4.00 -14.50 -9.76
N GLU A 194 3.36 -14.23 -10.90
CA GLU A 194 4.01 -14.12 -12.19
C GLU A 194 4.33 -12.63 -12.46
N LEU A 195 5.59 -12.25 -12.31
CA LEU A 195 6.12 -10.91 -12.61
C LEU A 195 6.73 -10.87 -14.01
N ARG A 196 7.16 -9.69 -14.44
CA ARG A 196 7.85 -9.43 -15.71
C ARG A 196 9.15 -8.68 -15.47
N TRP A 197 10.23 -9.17 -16.09
CA TRP A 197 11.45 -8.39 -16.18
C TRP A 197 11.24 -7.20 -17.13
N PRO A 198 11.81 -6.00 -16.86
CA PRO A 198 11.60 -4.80 -17.67
C PRO A 198 11.84 -5.06 -19.16
N ASN A 199 10.91 -4.60 -20.01
CA ASN A 199 10.99 -4.75 -21.46
C ASN A 199 11.35 -3.42 -22.13
N VAL A 200 12.56 -2.93 -21.84
CA VAL A 200 13.09 -1.68 -22.40
C VAL A 200 14.52 -1.91 -22.90
N PRO A 201 15.02 -1.11 -23.84
CA PRO A 201 16.42 -1.18 -24.26
C PRO A 201 17.38 -0.95 -23.09
N SER A 202 18.47 -1.71 -23.03
CA SER A 202 19.55 -1.46 -22.07
C SER A 202 20.07 -0.03 -22.19
N GLY A 203 20.46 0.57 -21.06
CA GLY A 203 20.89 1.97 -21.01
C GLY A 203 19.73 2.98 -20.96
N THR A 204 18.48 2.52 -20.89
CA THR A 204 17.30 3.36 -20.62
C THR A 204 16.73 3.08 -19.23
N ALA A 205 15.82 3.93 -18.76
CA ALA A 205 15.21 3.75 -17.45
C ALA A 205 14.37 2.47 -17.42
N ASP A 206 14.69 1.57 -16.48
CA ASP A 206 14.17 0.21 -16.39
C ASP A 206 13.72 -0.20 -14.98
N ASN A 207 13.89 0.70 -14.02
CA ASN A 207 13.48 0.50 -12.65
C ASN A 207 13.02 1.80 -12.00
N VAL A 208 12.30 1.66 -10.90
CA VAL A 208 11.85 2.76 -10.07
C VAL A 208 12.70 2.85 -8.82
N SER A 209 13.53 3.89 -8.70
CA SER A 209 14.01 4.36 -7.41
C SER A 209 12.84 5.02 -6.66
N ALA A 210 12.45 4.43 -5.53
CA ALA A 210 11.19 4.76 -4.87
C ALA A 210 11.24 6.15 -4.20
N ALA A 211 10.23 6.98 -4.49
CA ALA A 211 10.11 8.36 -4.05
C ALA A 211 8.67 8.75 -3.67
N GLY A 212 7.80 7.77 -3.41
CA GLY A 212 6.38 8.04 -3.12
C GLY A 212 5.45 7.97 -4.34
N GLN A 213 5.89 7.39 -5.46
CA GLN A 213 5.07 7.26 -6.66
C GLN A 213 3.79 6.45 -6.37
N ALA A 214 2.68 6.86 -6.98
CA ALA A 214 1.45 6.07 -7.00
C ALA A 214 1.33 5.34 -8.32
N ILE A 215 1.16 4.02 -8.25
CA ILE A 215 1.17 3.09 -9.37
C ILE A 215 -0.18 2.39 -9.44
N ALA A 216 -0.93 2.59 -10.52
CA ALA A 216 -2.15 1.83 -10.77
C ALA A 216 -1.80 0.34 -10.86
N LEU A 217 -2.58 -0.47 -10.14
CA LEU A 217 -2.41 -1.91 -10.09
C LEU A 217 -3.78 -2.54 -9.81
N SER A 218 -4.20 -3.47 -10.66
CA SER A 218 -5.48 -4.15 -10.53
C SER A 218 -5.25 -5.62 -10.20
N GLY A 219 -5.95 -6.13 -9.19
CA GLY A 219 -5.93 -7.54 -8.83
C GLY A 219 -6.65 -7.81 -7.52
N ARG A 220 -6.95 -9.09 -7.27
CA ARG A 220 -7.41 -9.62 -5.98
C ARG A 220 -6.51 -10.77 -5.59
N GLY A 221 -6.10 -10.81 -4.33
CA GLY A 221 -5.16 -11.81 -3.83
C GLY A 221 -4.77 -11.51 -2.38
N SER A 222 -4.03 -12.43 -1.76
CA SER A 222 -3.61 -12.30 -0.36
C SER A 222 -2.28 -11.57 -0.19
N ARG A 223 -1.58 -11.26 -1.29
CA ARG A 223 -0.25 -10.64 -1.28
C ARG A 223 0.01 -9.75 -2.49
N LEU A 224 0.72 -8.65 -2.24
CA LEU A 224 1.40 -7.86 -3.25
C LEU A 224 2.85 -8.32 -3.27
N VAL A 225 3.32 -8.81 -4.41
CA VAL A 225 4.69 -9.24 -4.63
C VAL A 225 5.44 -8.14 -5.38
N LEU A 226 6.65 -7.85 -4.92
CA LEU A 226 7.54 -6.82 -5.43
C LEU A 226 8.82 -7.48 -5.92
N LEU A 227 9.20 -7.23 -7.17
CA LEU A 227 10.50 -7.60 -7.72
C LEU A 227 11.43 -6.39 -7.62
N GLY A 228 12.56 -6.55 -6.95
CA GLY A 228 13.43 -5.41 -6.68
C GLY A 228 14.80 -5.80 -6.15
N SER A 229 15.59 -4.77 -5.85
CA SER A 229 16.88 -4.91 -5.19
C SER A 229 17.23 -3.60 -4.47
N GLY A 230 18.09 -3.69 -3.47
CA GLY A 230 18.46 -2.56 -2.62
C GLY A 230 19.78 -1.94 -3.05
N VAL A 231 19.93 -0.64 -2.81
CA VAL A 231 21.23 0.03 -2.76
C VAL A 231 21.47 0.43 -1.31
N THR A 232 22.64 0.14 -0.75
CA THR A 232 22.91 0.23 0.70
C THR A 232 22.11 -0.78 1.55
N SER A 233 22.41 -0.86 2.85
CA SER A 233 21.68 -1.73 3.79
C SER A 233 20.32 -1.15 4.23
N GLY A 234 20.03 0.10 3.89
CA GLY A 234 18.83 0.84 4.30
C GLY A 234 17.65 0.79 3.32
N ALA A 235 17.61 -0.19 2.41
CA ALA A 235 16.57 -0.32 1.38
C ALA A 235 15.29 -0.98 1.94
N SER A 236 14.64 -0.34 2.91
CA SER A 236 13.36 -0.78 3.49
C SER A 236 12.36 0.38 3.61
N GLY A 237 11.07 0.05 3.61
CA GLY A 237 10.01 1.05 3.65
C GLY A 237 8.61 0.44 3.69
N THR A 238 7.61 1.31 3.80
CA THR A 238 6.20 0.93 3.87
C THR A 238 5.48 1.34 2.60
N ALA A 239 4.90 0.37 1.90
CA ALA A 239 3.95 0.64 0.82
C ALA A 239 2.53 0.79 1.38
N THR A 240 1.72 1.63 0.74
CA THR A 240 0.28 1.75 1.03
C THR A 240 -0.52 1.25 -0.16
N VAL A 241 -1.46 0.34 0.07
CA VAL A 241 -2.32 -0.23 -0.96
C VAL A 241 -3.72 0.34 -0.79
N TYR A 242 -4.28 0.87 -1.87
CA TYR A 242 -5.64 1.40 -1.88
C TYR A 242 -6.55 0.44 -2.65
N TYR A 243 -7.72 0.20 -2.10
CA TYR A 243 -8.72 -0.69 -2.67
C TYR A 243 -9.87 0.12 -3.28
N THR A 244 -10.57 -0.50 -4.22
CA THR A 244 -11.69 0.15 -4.94
C THR A 244 -12.90 0.45 -4.04
N ASP A 245 -12.98 -0.14 -2.85
CA ASP A 245 -14.00 0.16 -1.84
C ASP A 245 -13.68 1.43 -1.02
N GLY A 246 -12.57 2.11 -1.34
CA GLY A 246 -12.12 3.33 -0.67
C GLY A 246 -11.27 3.07 0.57
N THR A 247 -11.14 1.81 1.02
CA THR A 247 -10.25 1.45 2.13
C THR A 247 -8.79 1.35 1.67
N SER A 248 -7.86 1.27 2.63
CA SER A 248 -6.45 1.08 2.36
C SER A 248 -5.80 0.14 3.38
N GLY A 249 -4.73 -0.53 2.99
CA GLY A 249 -3.83 -1.29 3.86
C GLY A 249 -2.39 -0.81 3.70
N THR A 250 -1.52 -1.25 4.59
CA THR A 250 -0.08 -0.97 4.52
C THR A 250 0.73 -2.24 4.74
N GLY A 251 1.96 -2.25 4.24
CA GLY A 251 2.90 -3.32 4.51
C GLY A 251 4.34 -2.86 4.35
N SER A 252 5.18 -3.31 5.27
CA SER A 252 6.61 -3.05 5.23
C SER A 252 7.33 -4.14 4.44
N PHE A 253 8.32 -3.73 3.65
CA PHE A 253 9.20 -4.63 2.92
C PHE A 253 10.61 -4.03 2.86
N GLY A 254 11.58 -4.83 2.46
CA GLY A 254 12.91 -4.35 2.11
C GLY A 254 13.65 -5.32 1.22
N PHE A 255 14.77 -4.85 0.67
CA PHE A 255 15.68 -5.64 -0.14
C PHE A 255 17.09 -5.55 0.44
N PRO A 256 17.88 -6.63 0.43
CA PRO A 256 19.30 -6.56 0.68
C PRO A 256 19.97 -5.61 -0.30
N ASN A 257 21.13 -5.06 0.07
CA ASN A 257 22.03 -4.47 -0.90
C ASN A 257 22.24 -5.47 -2.05
N TRP A 258 22.15 -4.98 -3.30
CA TRP A 258 22.32 -5.72 -4.53
C TRP A 258 23.61 -6.55 -4.56
N SER A 259 24.59 -6.22 -3.72
CA SER A 259 25.76 -7.05 -3.41
C SER A 259 26.07 -7.04 -1.90
N PHE A 260 26.88 -8.01 -1.46
CA PHE A 260 27.50 -8.07 -0.12
C PHE A 260 26.59 -8.34 1.09
N ASP A 261 25.32 -7.93 1.08
CA ASP A 261 24.38 -8.29 2.15
C ASP A 261 23.97 -9.77 2.09
N PRO A 262 23.57 -10.37 3.23
CA PRO A 262 22.92 -11.67 3.26
C PRO A 262 21.68 -11.67 2.35
N ALA A 263 21.55 -12.70 1.51
CA ALA A 263 20.49 -12.75 0.49
C ALA A 263 19.06 -12.81 1.06
N ASN A 264 18.91 -13.12 2.35
CA ASN A 264 17.65 -13.17 3.08
C ASN A 264 17.43 -11.95 4.01
N ALA A 265 18.31 -10.94 3.97
CA ALA A 265 18.12 -9.74 4.76
C ALA A 265 16.76 -9.09 4.42
N HIS A 266 16.16 -8.45 5.42
CA HIS A 266 14.82 -7.84 5.34
C HIS A 266 13.67 -8.81 5.01
N GLY A 267 13.88 -10.14 5.01
CA GLY A 267 12.86 -11.13 4.64
C GLY A 267 12.72 -11.34 3.13
N ALA A 268 13.66 -10.84 2.33
CA ALA A 268 13.64 -11.00 0.89
C ALA A 268 13.96 -12.44 0.45
N THR A 269 13.48 -12.80 -0.74
CA THR A 269 13.75 -14.06 -1.43
C THR A 269 14.66 -13.79 -2.62
N LEU A 270 15.79 -14.49 -2.72
CA LEU A 270 16.68 -14.41 -3.87
C LEU A 270 15.98 -14.93 -5.13
N VAL A 271 15.96 -14.11 -6.20
CA VAL A 271 15.39 -14.47 -7.50
C VAL A 271 16.51 -14.86 -8.47
N ALA A 272 17.54 -14.03 -8.59
CA ALA A 272 18.65 -14.25 -9.50
C ALA A 272 19.95 -13.65 -8.94
N SER A 273 21.09 -14.21 -9.37
CA SER A 273 22.42 -13.65 -9.14
C SER A 273 23.16 -13.58 -10.48
N SER A 274 23.51 -12.37 -10.91
CA SER A 274 24.42 -12.14 -12.03
C SER A 274 25.86 -12.03 -11.54
N ASP A 275 26.80 -12.57 -12.32
CA ASP A 275 28.22 -12.40 -12.07
C ASP A 275 28.68 -10.98 -12.47
N GLY A 276 29.35 -10.28 -11.57
CA GLY A 276 29.89 -8.94 -11.84
C GLY A 276 28.85 -7.86 -12.15
N ARG A 277 29.36 -6.69 -12.52
CA ARG A 277 28.55 -5.51 -12.84
C ARG A 277 29.21 -4.68 -13.94
N ASN A 278 28.40 -3.82 -14.55
CA ASN A 278 28.89 -2.76 -15.41
C ASN A 278 29.28 -1.54 -14.57
N ARG A 279 30.45 -0.99 -14.86
CA ARG A 279 31.01 0.24 -14.26
C ARG A 279 31.19 1.29 -15.37
N PRO A 280 31.41 2.57 -15.04
CA PRO A 280 31.62 3.61 -16.06
C PRO A 280 32.80 3.33 -17.01
N ASP A 281 33.78 2.53 -16.60
CA ASP A 281 34.96 2.11 -17.35
C ASP A 281 34.83 0.72 -17.99
N GLY A 282 33.65 0.09 -17.93
CA GLY A 282 33.35 -1.20 -18.56
C GLY A 282 32.92 -2.28 -17.54
N TYR A 283 32.73 -3.51 -18.02
CA TYR A 283 32.42 -4.64 -17.16
C TYR A 283 33.53 -4.88 -16.11
N GLY A 284 33.15 -5.31 -14.91
CA GLY A 284 34.10 -5.66 -13.86
C GLY A 284 33.45 -6.38 -12.69
N ASN A 285 34.24 -6.56 -11.61
CA ASN A 285 33.81 -7.27 -10.40
C ASN A 285 33.37 -8.73 -10.65
N ALA A 286 33.94 -9.40 -11.66
CA ALA A 286 33.73 -10.83 -11.87
C ALA A 286 34.07 -11.62 -10.59
N GLY A 287 33.30 -12.66 -10.30
CA GLY A 287 33.30 -13.43 -9.05
C GLY A 287 32.40 -12.86 -7.95
N ILE A 288 31.87 -11.64 -8.10
CA ILE A 288 30.94 -11.04 -7.13
C ILE A 288 29.50 -11.18 -7.65
N ALA A 289 28.63 -11.74 -6.81
CA ALA A 289 27.22 -11.87 -7.12
C ALA A 289 26.47 -10.55 -6.92
N TYR A 290 25.85 -10.05 -7.98
CA TYR A 290 24.91 -8.95 -7.97
C TYR A 290 23.49 -9.50 -8.15
N ARG A 291 22.55 -9.11 -7.28
CA ARG A 291 21.36 -9.91 -7.01
C ARG A 291 20.07 -9.13 -7.19
N VAL A 292 19.06 -9.85 -7.69
CA VAL A 292 17.66 -9.43 -7.76
C VAL A 292 16.86 -10.30 -6.80
N PHE A 293 15.91 -9.68 -6.12
CA PHE A 293 15.12 -10.29 -5.06
C PHE A 293 13.62 -10.09 -5.28
N ALA A 294 12.83 -10.87 -4.59
CA ALA A 294 11.41 -10.65 -4.41
C ALA A 294 11.09 -10.46 -2.92
N HIS A 295 10.09 -9.64 -2.63
CA HIS A 295 9.46 -9.54 -1.33
C HIS A 295 7.95 -9.48 -1.50
N SER A 296 7.19 -9.76 -0.45
CA SER A 296 5.74 -9.56 -0.49
C SER A 296 5.21 -8.86 0.76
N ILE A 297 4.08 -8.19 0.63
CA ILE A 297 3.29 -7.65 1.75
C ILE A 297 1.88 -8.22 1.70
N PRO A 298 1.20 -8.38 2.85
CA PRO A 298 -0.15 -8.91 2.88
C PRO A 298 -1.14 -7.95 2.22
N LEU A 299 -2.13 -8.54 1.54
CA LEU A 299 -3.33 -7.88 1.03
C LEU A 299 -4.56 -8.50 1.69
N ASP A 300 -5.67 -7.76 1.64
CA ASP A 300 -6.98 -8.31 1.96
C ASP A 300 -7.51 -9.09 0.72
N PRO A 301 -7.62 -10.42 0.78
CA PRO A 301 -8.03 -11.23 -0.37
C PRO A 301 -9.46 -10.98 -0.82
N ALA A 302 -10.32 -10.38 0.02
CA ALA A 302 -11.68 -10.02 -0.34
C ALA A 302 -11.76 -8.73 -1.18
N LYS A 303 -10.67 -7.94 -1.24
CA LYS A 303 -10.67 -6.59 -1.81
C LYS A 303 -9.91 -6.49 -3.12
N GLN A 304 -10.43 -5.65 -4.01
CA GLN A 304 -9.82 -5.31 -5.30
C GLN A 304 -8.81 -4.18 -5.10
N VAL A 305 -7.54 -4.43 -5.42
CA VAL A 305 -6.50 -3.39 -5.46
C VAL A 305 -6.83 -2.40 -6.59
N GLU A 306 -6.65 -1.11 -6.29
CA GLU A 306 -6.80 0.00 -7.23
C GLU A 306 -5.43 0.60 -7.62
N PHE A 307 -4.60 0.89 -6.62
CA PHE A 307 -3.24 1.37 -6.81
C PHE A 307 -2.39 1.17 -5.55
N VAL A 308 -1.08 1.29 -5.72
CA VAL A 308 -0.08 1.21 -4.65
C VAL A 308 0.69 2.52 -4.59
N VAL A 309 0.92 3.06 -3.40
CA VAL A 309 1.87 4.16 -3.16
C VAL A 309 3.15 3.55 -2.60
N LEU A 310 4.26 3.77 -3.31
CA LEU A 310 5.59 3.31 -2.93
C LEU A 310 6.13 4.11 -1.74
N PRO A 311 7.10 3.58 -0.97
CA PRO A 311 7.78 4.37 0.06
C PRO A 311 8.63 5.50 -0.54
N GLY A 312 8.86 6.56 0.24
CA GLY A 312 9.80 7.63 -0.10
C GLY A 312 11.25 7.27 0.27
N ASN A 313 11.78 6.18 -0.27
CA ASN A 313 13.15 5.73 -0.01
C ASN A 313 13.86 5.32 -1.31
N GLY A 314 14.75 6.19 -1.81
CA GLY A 314 15.43 6.00 -3.09
C GLY A 314 16.41 4.83 -3.14
N ASN A 315 16.72 4.22 -1.99
CA ASN A 315 17.52 2.99 -1.90
C ASN A 315 16.77 1.74 -2.38
N ILE A 316 15.44 1.83 -2.51
CA ILE A 316 14.60 0.74 -3.01
C ILE A 316 14.46 0.90 -4.52
N HIS A 317 14.90 -0.11 -5.27
CA HIS A 317 14.73 -0.18 -6.72
C HIS A 317 13.76 -1.30 -7.07
N LEU A 318 12.68 -0.96 -7.79
CA LEU A 318 11.63 -1.89 -8.19
C LEU A 318 11.65 -2.09 -9.71
N PHE A 319 11.60 -3.36 -10.12
CA PHE A 319 11.55 -3.78 -11.52
C PHE A 319 10.12 -4.14 -11.94
N ASP A 320 9.33 -4.73 -11.04
CA ASP A 320 7.91 -5.05 -11.28
C ASP A 320 7.09 -5.24 -9.98
N LEU A 321 5.76 -5.20 -10.11
CA LEU A 321 4.77 -5.44 -9.06
C LEU A 321 3.65 -6.36 -9.56
N ALA A 322 3.23 -7.33 -8.74
CA ALA A 322 2.12 -8.22 -9.09
C ALA A 322 1.29 -8.64 -7.86
N VAL A 323 0.00 -8.88 -8.08
CA VAL A 323 -0.89 -9.46 -7.05
C VAL A 323 -0.86 -10.98 -7.17
N ALA A 324 -0.75 -11.68 -6.03
CA ALA A 324 -0.85 -13.13 -5.96
C ALA A 324 -1.81 -13.61 -4.87
N SER A 325 -2.33 -14.82 -5.05
CA SER A 325 -3.18 -15.52 -4.08
C SER A 325 -2.40 -16.15 -2.94
#